data_AF-A0A938M7V0-F1
#
_entry.id   AF-A0A938M7V0-F1
#
_cell.length_a   1.000
_cell.length_b   1.000
_cell.length_c   1.000
_cell.angle_alpha   90.00
_cell.angle_beta   90.00
_cell.angle_gamma   90.00
#
_symmetry.space_group_name_H-M   'P 1'
#
loop_
_entity.id
_entity.type
_entity.pdbx_description
1 polymer ?
#
loop_
_entity_poly.entity_id
_entity_poly.type
_entity_poly.pdbx_seq_one_letter_code
_entity_poly.pdbx_strand_id
1 'polypeptide(L)' 'MKAHAYVREEELIRRALDALMAALGPVETLRFLALPRQRRLESVRRHRQWQASLDKEQFLNQVFGPPNRRRGS' A
#
# COMPACT_ATOMS: atom_id res chain seq x y z
N MET A 1 -1.27 24.60 -15.33
CA MET A 1 -0.58 23.32 -15.19
C MET A 1 0.91 23.59 -15.05
N LYS A 2 1.53 23.28 -13.90
CA LYS A 2 2.98 23.44 -13.75
C LYS A 2 3.63 22.26 -14.49
N ALA A 3 4.42 22.57 -15.52
CA ALA A 3 5.19 21.57 -16.24
C ALA A 3 6.17 20.92 -15.24
N HIS A 4 5.89 19.69 -14.85
CA HIS A 4 6.85 18.88 -14.14
C HIS A 4 7.96 18.56 -15.13
N ALA A 5 9.02 19.36 -15.11
CA ALA A 5 10.27 19.02 -15.80
C ALA A 5 10.74 17.70 -15.20
N TYR A 6 10.54 16.61 -15.94
CA TYR A 6 10.91 15.28 -15.51
C TYR A 6 12.44 15.25 -15.39
N VAL A 7 12.94 15.24 -14.17
CA VAL A 7 14.38 15.05 -13.93
C VAL A 7 14.70 13.62 -14.35
N ARG A 8 15.77 13.43 -15.12
CA ARG A 8 16.24 12.10 -15.49
C ARG A 8 16.50 11.28 -14.23
N GLU A 9 16.21 9.98 -14.30
CA GLU A 9 16.27 9.10 -13.13
C GLU A 9 17.64 9.14 -12.44
N GLU A 10 18.73 9.14 -13.21
CA GLU A 10 20.09 9.18 -12.68
C GLU A 10 20.37 10.48 -11.91
N GLU A 11 19.87 11.61 -12.44
CA GLU A 11 20.03 12.92 -11.83
C GLU A 11 19.20 13.03 -10.54
N LEU A 12 18.01 12.45 -10.52
CA LEU A 12 17.17 12.39 -9.33
C LEU A 12 17.82 11.53 -8.24
N ILE A 13 18.33 10.35 -8.59
CA ILE A 13 19.03 9.46 -7.66
C ILE A 13 20.24 10.17 -7.05
N ARG A 14 21.05 10.84 -7.88
CA ARG A 14 22.23 11.57 -7.42
C ARG A 14 21.85 12.65 -6.41
N ARG A 15 20.88 13.52 -6.74
CA ARG A 15 20.43 14.58 -5.83
C ARG A 15 19.88 14.03 -4.52
N ALA A 16 19.16 12.92 -4.56
CA ALA A 16 18.64 12.27 -3.37
C ALA A 16 19.76 11.73 -2.48
N LEU A 17 20.78 11.09 -3.08
CA LEU A 17 21.95 10.61 -2.33
C LEU A 17 22.74 11.76 -1.71
N ASP A 18 22.98 12.84 -2.46
CA ASP A 18 23.69 14.01 -1.96
C ASP A 18 22.94 14.65 -0.77
N ALA A 19 21.62 14.77 -0.87
CA ALA A 19 20.78 15.28 0.22
C ALA A 19 20.78 14.37 1.45
N LEU A 20 20.69 13.05 1.26
CA LEU A 20 20.74 12.09 2.37
C LEU A 20 22.11 12.10 3.06
N MET A 21 23.19 12.12 2.29
CA MET A 21 24.56 12.18 2.81
C MET A 21 24.78 13.46 3.61
N ALA A 22 24.28 14.61 3.12
CA ALA A 22 24.38 15.88 3.83
C ALA A 22 23.56 15.90 5.13
N ALA A 23 22.37 15.29 5.14
CA ALA A 23 21.46 15.33 6.29
C ALA A 23 21.78 14.28 7.37
N LEU A 24 22.20 13.08 6.96
CA LEU A 24 22.33 11.92 7.84
C LEU A 24 23.78 11.49 8.04
N GLY A 25 24.68 11.87 7.12
CA GLY A 25 26.01 11.30 7.04
C GLY A 25 26.02 9.89 6.42
N PRO A 26 27.20 9.33 6.15
CA PRO A 26 27.36 8.10 5.37
C PRO A 26 26.75 6.87 6.03
N VAL A 27 26.96 6.71 7.35
CA VAL A 27 26.51 5.52 8.10
C VAL A 27 24.98 5.44 8.13
N GLU A 28 24.32 6.54 8.50
CA GLU A 28 22.86 6.58 8.58
C GLU A 28 22.19 6.59 7.21
N THR A 29 22.84 7.16 6.18
CA THR A 29 22.35 7.05 4.79
C THR A 29 22.32 5.59 4.34
N LEU A 30 23.38 4.83 4.57
CA LEU A 30 23.42 3.41 4.23
C LEU A 30 22.37 2.62 5.01
N ARG A 31 22.21 2.90 6.31
CA ARG A 31 21.16 2.28 7.14
C ARG A 31 19.77 2.56 6.58
N PHE A 32 19.49 3.81 6.19
CA PHE A 32 18.22 4.22 5.59
C PHE A 32 17.92 3.49 4.28
N LEU A 33 18.91 3.41 3.37
CA LEU A 33 18.77 2.70 2.10
C LEU A 33 18.57 1.18 2.29
N ALA A 34 19.13 0.63 3.36
CA ALA A 34 18.99 -0.77 3.74
C ALA A 34 17.71 -1.07 4.54
N LEU A 35 16.91 -0.07 4.93
CA LEU A 35 15.67 -0.31 5.66
C LEU A 35 14.78 -1.24 4.84
N PRO A 36 14.25 -2.32 5.46
CA PRO A 36 13.30 -3.16 4.77
C PRO A 36 12.12 -2.29 4.37
N ARG A 37 11.89 -2.15 3.05
CA ARG A 37 10.70 -1.45 2.55
C ARG A 37 9.52 -2.06 3.29
N GLN A 38 8.80 -1.23 4.04
CA GLN A 38 7.61 -1.65 4.76
C GLN A 38 6.70 -2.29 3.70
N ARG A 39 6.65 -3.63 3.70
CA ARG A 39 5.90 -4.36 2.68
C ARG A 39 4.49 -3.85 2.81
N ARG A 40 4.01 -3.14 1.79
CA ARG A 40 2.58 -2.83 1.63
C ARG A 40 1.91 -4.16 1.93
N LEU A 41 1.04 -4.22 2.94
CA LEU A 41 0.37 -5.46 3.31
C LEU A 41 -0.18 -6.06 2.02
N GLU A 42 0.44 -7.16 1.57
CA GLU A 42 0.17 -7.78 0.27
C GLU A 42 -1.34 -7.90 0.15
N SER A 43 -1.91 -7.54 -1.02
CA SER A 43 -3.36 -7.52 -1.23
C SER A 43 -4.01 -8.81 -0.75
N VAL A 44 -3.33 -9.95 -0.96
CA VAL A 44 -3.70 -11.28 -0.48
C VAL A 44 -3.72 -11.39 1.05
N ARG A 45 -2.69 -10.90 1.75
CA ARG A 45 -2.66 -10.93 3.23
C ARG A 45 -3.77 -10.06 3.82
N ARG A 46 -4.01 -8.89 3.24
CA ARG A 46 -5.11 -8.00 3.64
C ARG A 46 -6.48 -8.64 3.39
N HIS A 47 -6.64 -9.29 2.24
CA HIS A 47 -7.86 -10.01 1.90
C HIS A 47 -8.11 -11.18 2.86
N ARG A 48 -7.06 -11.95 3.22
CA ARG A 48 -7.16 -13.03 4.20
C ARG A 48 -7.55 -12.53 5.60
N GLN A 49 -6.98 -11.41 6.04
CA GLN A 49 -7.36 -10.78 7.32
C GLN A 49 -8.83 -10.33 7.29
N TRP A 50 -9.27 -9.74 6.17
CA TRP A 50 -10.67 -9.37 5.98
C TRP A 50 -11.59 -10.61 5.99
N GLN A 51 -11.23 -11.69 5.27
CA GLN A 51 -12.00 -12.94 5.27
C GLN A 51 -12.10 -13.55 6.68
N ALA A 52 -11.02 -13.53 7.45
CA ALA A 52 -11.00 -14.05 8.82
C ALA A 52 -11.88 -13.23 9.79
N SER A 53 -12.20 -11.98 9.45
CA SER A 53 -13.07 -11.12 10.25
C SER A 53 -14.57 -11.32 9.96
N LEU A 54 -14.92 -12.10 8.95
CA LEU A 54 -16.30 -12.32 8.54
C LEU A 54 -16.91 -13.57 9.19
N ASP A 55 -18.18 -13.46 9.59
CA ASP A 55 -19.04 -14.63 9.74
C ASP A 55 -19.40 -15.16 8.35
N LYS A 56 -18.91 -16.36 8.05
CA LYS A 56 -19.02 -16.97 6.72
C LYS A 56 -20.47 -17.16 6.28
N GLU A 57 -21.33 -17.65 7.18
CA GLU A 57 -22.71 -17.98 6.83
C GLU A 57 -23.53 -16.72 6.65
N GLN A 58 -23.33 -15.71 7.51
CA GLN A 58 -23.98 -14.42 7.35
C GLN A 58 -23.59 -13.74 6.04
N PHE A 59 -22.29 -13.72 5.71
CA PHE A 59 -21.79 -13.10 4.49
C PHE A 59 -22.31 -13.81 3.23
N LEU A 60 -22.25 -15.15 3.19
CA LEU A 60 -22.74 -15.91 2.03
C LEU A 60 -24.25 -15.72 1.83
N ASN A 61 -25.03 -15.68 2.91
CA ASN A 61 -26.46 -15.38 2.83
C ASN A 61 -26.75 -13.94 2.39
N GLN A 62 -25.88 -12.97 2.70
CA GLN A 62 -26.03 -11.60 2.22
C GLN A 62 -25.71 -11.47 0.72
N VAL A 63 -24.67 -12.16 0.25
CA VAL A 63 -24.16 -12.04 -1.14
C VAL A 63 -24.92 -12.93 -2.11
N PHE A 64 -25.23 -14.16 -1.71
CA PHE A 64 -25.84 -15.19 -2.56
C PHE A 64 -27.25 -15.55 -2.13
N GLY A 65 -27.72 -15.04 -1.00
CA GLY A 65 -29.08 -15.29 -0.55
C GLY A 65 -30.11 -14.71 -1.51
N PRO A 66 -31.34 -15.25 -1.50
CA PRO A 66 -32.39 -14.77 -2.37
C PRO A 66 -32.63 -13.28 -2.11
N PRO A 67 -32.85 -12.46 -3.16
CA PRO A 67 -33.20 -11.07 -2.97
C PRO A 67 -34.42 -11.03 -2.06
N ASN A 68 -34.30 -10.29 -0.95
CA ASN A 68 -35.33 -10.19 0.07
C ASN A 68 -36.57 -9.53 -0.56
N ARG A 69 -37.43 -10.33 -1.19
CA ARG A 69 -38.76 -9.93 -1.62
C ARG A 69 -39.61 -9.83 -0.37
N ARG A 70 -39.45 -8.72 0.35
CA ARG A 70 -40.44 -8.32 1.34
C ARG A 70 -41.75 -8.06 0.60
N ARG A 71 -42.73 -8.87 0.99
CA ARG A 71 -44.13 -8.89 0.56
C ARG A 71 -44.74 -7.49 0.58
N GLY A 72 -45.40 -7.12 -0.52
CA GLY A 72 -46.53 -6.20 -0.50
C GLY A 72 -47.77 -7.02 -0.84
N SER A 73 -48.66 -7.13 0.16
CA SER A 73 -50.05 -7.60 0.01
C SER A 73 -50.86 -6.68 -0.88
#